data_AF-A0A072NZE7-F1
#
_entry.id   AF-A0A072NZE7-F1
#
_cell.length_a   1.000
_cell.length_b   1.000
_cell.length_c   1.000
_cell.angle_alpha   90.00
_cell.angle_beta   90.00
_cell.angle_gamma   90.00
#
_symmetry.space_group_name_H-M   'P 1'
#
loop_
_entity.id
_entity.type
_entity.pdbx_description
1 polymer ?
#
loop_
_entity_poly.entity_id
_entity_poly.type
_entity_poly.pdbx_seq_one_letter_code
_entity_poly.pdbx_strand_id
1 'polypeptide(L)'
;MAQSLRSSMLTGISADLIQDLYLKELKAYKPPQQKASDAEGHVQKFSPPAAPKSPEENNLASDLKAYDDQIVEVEGQSSSGETQAVQEDLFEEPEPDDAPAHH
;
A
#
# COMPACT_ATOMS: atom_id res chain seq x y z
N MET A 1 62.66 40.24 -1.41
CA MET A 1 62.93 39.06 -0.56
C MET A 1 63.15 39.55 0.87
N ALA A 2 62.27 39.21 1.80
CA ALA A 2 62.50 39.40 3.23
C ALA A 2 61.91 38.18 3.93
N GLN A 3 62.79 37.36 4.50
CA GLN A 3 62.45 36.16 5.24
C GLN A 3 61.87 36.58 6.60
N SER A 4 60.72 36.03 6.99
CA SER A 4 60.32 35.98 8.40
C SER A 4 59.90 34.55 8.71
N LEU A 5 60.91 33.74 9.06
CA LEU A 5 60.72 32.46 9.73
C LEU A 5 60.32 32.77 11.17
N ARG A 6 59.05 32.56 11.52
CA ARG A 6 58.68 32.24 12.90
C ARG A 6 58.47 30.75 12.98
N SER A 7 59.60 30.06 13.11
CA SER A 7 59.64 28.69 13.63
C SER A 7 59.08 28.73 15.05
N SER A 8 57.87 28.19 15.25
CA SER A 8 57.37 27.87 16.58
C SER A 8 57.86 26.46 16.93
N MET A 9 59.04 26.40 17.54
CA MET A 9 59.48 25.23 18.28
C MET A 9 58.89 25.27 19.69
N LEU A 10 58.60 24.07 20.21
CA LEU A 10 58.39 23.72 21.62
C LEU A 10 56.96 23.89 22.20
N THR A 11 56.14 22.88 21.93
CA THR A 11 55.58 22.09 23.04
C THR A 11 55.88 20.64 22.70
N GLY A 12 56.72 20.01 23.52
CA GLY A 12 57.14 18.63 23.31
C GLY A 12 55.95 17.69 23.24
N ILE A 13 56.14 16.57 22.56
CA ILE A 13 55.23 15.42 22.57
C ILE A 13 55.24 14.87 24.01
N SER A 14 54.49 15.49 24.91
CA SER A 14 54.02 14.82 26.11
C SER A 14 52.95 13.87 25.61
N ALA A 15 53.29 12.58 25.50
CA ALA A 15 52.31 11.54 25.27
C ALA A 15 51.22 11.69 26.34
N ASP A 16 50.01 12.08 25.92
CA ASP A 16 48.87 12.12 26.81
C ASP A 16 48.50 10.67 27.12
N LEU A 17 48.88 10.22 28.31
CA LEU A 17 48.69 8.84 28.76
C LEU A 17 47.22 8.41 28.66
N ILE A 18 46.28 9.32 28.92
CA ILE A 18 44.85 9.02 28.88
C ILE A 18 44.40 8.85 27.44
N GLN A 19 44.85 9.74 26.54
CA GLN A 19 44.59 9.64 25.11
C GLN A 19 45.16 8.34 24.52
N ASP A 20 46.40 8.00 24.85
CA ASP A 20 47.05 6.78 24.37
C ASP A 20 46.37 5.51 24.91
N LEU A 21 45.94 5.52 26.18
CA LEU A 21 45.16 4.43 26.77
C LEU A 21 43.81 4.29 26.06
N TYR A 22 43.08 5.39 25.86
CA TYR A 22 41.81 5.39 25.15
C TYR A 22 41.93 4.84 23.73
N LEU A 23 42.93 5.31 22.97
CA LEU A 23 43.17 4.83 21.61
C LEU A 23 43.61 3.36 21.57
N LYS A 24 44.34 2.88 22.58
CA LYS A 24 44.69 1.45 22.71
C LYS A 24 43.46 0.60 22.98
N GLU A 25 42.59 1.01 23.89
CA GLU A 25 41.34 0.29 24.20
C GLU A 25 40.41 0.26 22.98
N LEU A 26 40.26 1.38 22.26
CA LEU A 26 39.48 1.41 21.01
C LEU A 26 40.04 0.48 19.93
N LYS A 27 41.36 0.44 19.76
CA LYS A 27 42.02 -0.45 18.78
C LYS A 27 41.98 -1.91 19.21
N ALA A 28 42.00 -2.17 20.51
CA ALA A 28 41.91 -3.51 21.08
C ALA A 28 40.49 -4.06 21.07
N TYR A 29 39.48 -3.18 21.04
CA TYR A 29 38.08 -3.57 20.98
C TYR A 29 37.78 -4.32 19.69
N LYS A 30 37.44 -5.60 19.84
CA LYS A 30 36.90 -6.42 18.77
C LYS A 30 35.39 -6.51 18.99
N PRO A 31 34.57 -5.90 18.11
CA PRO A 31 33.13 -6.09 18.16
C PRO A 31 32.81 -7.59 18.19
N PRO A 32 31.82 -8.02 18.99
CA PRO A 32 31.39 -9.40 18.97
C PRO A 32 30.98 -9.79 17.55
N GLN A 33 31.34 -11.01 17.14
CA GLN A 33 30.98 -11.49 15.80
C GLN A 33 29.46 -11.61 15.72
N GLN A 34 28.85 -10.76 14.90
CA GLN A 34 27.43 -10.80 14.62
C GLN A 34 27.14 -12.11 13.87
N LYS A 35 26.55 -13.07 14.57
CA LYS A 35 26.11 -14.34 13.98
C LYS A 35 24.77 -14.10 13.31
N ALA A 36 24.49 -14.79 12.20
CA ALA A 36 23.19 -14.73 11.55
C ALA A 36 22.04 -15.13 12.50
N SER A 37 22.33 -15.93 13.52
CA SER A 37 21.38 -16.34 14.57
C SER A 37 21.11 -15.30 15.64
N ASP A 38 21.84 -14.18 15.67
CA ASP A 38 21.66 -13.11 16.67
C ASP A 38 20.24 -12.51 16.58
N ALA A 39 19.70 -12.43 15.37
CA ALA A 39 18.33 -11.99 15.15
C ALA A 39 17.28 -13.01 15.62
N GLU A 40 17.59 -14.31 15.68
CA GLU A 40 16.59 -15.37 15.86
C GLU A 40 15.98 -15.44 17.28
N GLY A 41 16.66 -14.89 18.28
CA GLY A 41 16.16 -14.81 19.67
C GLY A 41 15.70 -13.41 20.10
N HIS A 42 15.99 -12.38 19.29
CA HIS A 42 15.67 -10.98 19.59
C HIS A 42 14.48 -10.46 18.77
N VAL A 43 14.09 -11.15 17.69
CA VAL A 43 12.92 -10.78 16.89
C VAL A 43 11.84 -11.86 16.95
N GLN A 44 10.59 -11.42 17.16
CA GLN A 44 9.44 -12.31 16.99
C GLN A 44 9.29 -12.66 15.51
N LYS A 45 9.26 -13.96 15.19
CA LYS A 45 9.12 -14.42 13.80
C LYS A 45 7.69 -14.13 13.33
N PHE A 46 7.56 -13.24 12.35
CA PHE A 46 6.27 -12.92 11.77
C PHE A 46 5.79 -14.09 10.89
N SER A 47 4.74 -14.78 11.33
CA SER A 47 4.01 -15.73 10.49
C SER A 47 2.71 -15.07 10.04
N PRO A 48 2.51 -14.85 8.73
CA PRO A 48 1.23 -14.36 8.25
C PRO A 48 0.13 -15.39 8.61
N PRO A 49 -1.06 -14.92 9.01
CA PRO A 49 -2.19 -15.81 9.24
C PRO A 49 -2.54 -16.51 7.93
N ALA A 50 -3.02 -17.76 8.04
CA ALA A 50 -3.54 -18.46 6.87
C ALA A 50 -4.64 -17.63 6.21
N ALA A 51 -4.64 -17.58 4.88
CA ALA A 51 -5.69 -16.91 4.14
C ALA A 51 -7.06 -17.46 4.62
N PRO A 52 -8.04 -16.58 4.87
CA PRO A 52 -9.37 -17.04 5.24
C PRO A 52 -9.83 -18.02 4.16
N LYS A 53 -10.45 -19.12 4.59
CA LYS A 53 -11.16 -19.98 3.63
C LYS A 53 -12.11 -19.04 2.89
N SER A 54 -11.90 -18.93 1.57
CA SER A 54 -12.88 -18.27 0.71
C SER A 54 -14.22 -18.87 1.10
N PRO A 55 -15.22 -18.08 1.49
CA PRO A 55 -16.57 -18.61 1.50
C PRO A 55 -16.75 -19.10 0.06
N GLU A 56 -16.81 -20.42 -0.13
CA GLU A 56 -17.06 -20.98 -1.45
C GLU A 56 -18.25 -20.22 -2.02
N GLU A 57 -18.16 -19.79 -3.29
CA GLU A 57 -19.27 -19.18 -3.98
C GLU A 57 -20.39 -20.21 -3.99
N ASN A 58 -21.28 -20.07 -3.02
CA ASN A 58 -22.24 -21.06 -2.62
C ASN A 58 -23.13 -21.32 -3.83
N ASN A 59 -22.84 -22.37 -4.59
CA ASN A 59 -23.68 -22.87 -5.67
C ASN A 59 -24.10 -21.83 -6.73
N LEU A 60 -23.16 -21.02 -7.22
CA LEU A 60 -23.44 -20.01 -8.27
C LEU A 60 -24.21 -20.58 -9.47
N ALA A 61 -23.97 -21.84 -9.84
CA ALA A 61 -24.71 -22.53 -10.90
C ALA A 61 -26.20 -22.72 -10.58
N SER A 62 -26.55 -22.99 -9.31
CA SER A 62 -27.94 -23.11 -8.85
C SER A 62 -28.60 -21.74 -8.75
N ASP A 63 -27.87 -20.73 -8.29
CA ASP A 63 -28.38 -19.35 -8.16
C ASP A 63 -28.63 -18.71 -9.52
N LEU A 64 -27.75 -18.95 -10.51
CA LEU A 64 -27.96 -18.52 -11.90
C LEU A 64 -29.18 -19.19 -12.51
N LYS A 65 -29.38 -20.49 -12.26
CA LYS A 65 -30.57 -21.20 -12.73
C LYS A 65 -31.84 -20.63 -12.09
N ALA A 66 -31.80 -20.33 -10.79
CA ALA A 66 -32.94 -19.73 -10.09
C ALA A 66 -33.28 -18.33 -10.64
N TYR A 67 -32.27 -17.54 -11.02
CA TYR A 67 -32.47 -16.26 -11.68
C TYR A 67 -33.07 -16.41 -13.10
N ASP A 68 -32.57 -17.36 -13.89
CA ASP A 68 -33.10 -17.64 -15.24
C ASP A 68 -34.55 -18.16 -15.20
N ASP A 69 -34.91 -18.94 -14.18
CA ASP A 69 -36.26 -19.46 -14.00
C ASP A 69 -37.23 -18.43 -13.36
N GLN A 70 -36.72 -17.31 -12.84
CA GLN A 70 -37.55 -16.34 -12.12
C GLN A 70 -38.42 -15.55 -13.10
N ILE A 71 -39.73 -15.80 -13.04
CA ILE A 71 -40.72 -15.02 -13.78
C ILE A 71 -40.77 -13.62 -13.17
N VAL A 72 -40.61 -12.59 -14.01
CA VAL A 72 -40.74 -11.19 -13.58
C VAL A 72 -42.17 -10.94 -13.14
N GLU A 73 -42.38 -10.80 -11.84
CA GLU A 73 -43.66 -10.37 -11.27
C GLU A 73 -43.81 -8.87 -11.51
N VAL A 74 -44.53 -8.52 -12.58
CA VAL A 74 -45.00 -7.15 -12.79
C VAL A 74 -46.27 -6.98 -11.96
N GLU A 75 -46.18 -6.17 -10.89
CA GLU A 75 -47.33 -5.72 -10.10
C GLU A 75 -48.39 -5.13 -11.04
N GLY A 76 -49.43 -5.91 -11.36
CA GLY A 76 -50.55 -5.49 -12.22
C GLY A 76 -50.94 -6.44 -13.35
N GLN A 77 -50.26 -7.56 -13.58
CA GLN A 77 -50.61 -8.47 -14.68
C GLN A 77 -51.84 -9.36 -14.36
N SER A 78 -53.00 -8.70 -14.29
CA SER A 78 -54.31 -9.32 -14.40
C SER A 78 -54.61 -9.58 -15.88
N SER A 79 -55.18 -10.75 -16.16
CA SER A 79 -55.85 -11.22 -17.38
C SER A 79 -56.03 -10.27 -18.58
N SER A 80 -55.80 -10.83 -19.79
CA SER A 80 -56.28 -10.41 -21.10
C SER A 80 -57.22 -9.18 -21.13
N GLY A 81 -56.72 -8.09 -21.72
CA GLY A 81 -57.59 -7.08 -22.32
C GLY A 81 -57.52 -5.67 -21.79
N GLU A 82 -56.40 -5.22 -21.21
CA GLU A 82 -56.23 -3.82 -20.86
C GLU A 82 -55.02 -3.19 -21.57
N THR A 83 -55.32 -2.07 -22.21
CA THR A 83 -54.45 -1.29 -23.10
C THR A 83 -53.15 -0.93 -22.41
N GLN A 84 -52.03 -1.25 -23.07
CA GLN A 84 -50.70 -0.74 -22.74
C GLN A 84 -50.80 0.74 -22.37
N ALA A 85 -50.43 1.05 -21.12
CA ALA A 85 -50.20 2.40 -20.67
C ALA A 85 -49.35 3.11 -21.72
N VAL A 86 -49.82 4.29 -22.16
CA VAL A 86 -49.10 5.16 -23.08
C VAL A 86 -47.66 5.23 -22.58
N GLN A 87 -46.73 4.73 -23.39
CA GLN A 87 -45.31 4.98 -23.17
C GLN A 87 -45.17 6.49 -23.31
N GLU A 88 -45.10 7.18 -22.18
CA GLU A 88 -44.68 8.59 -22.20
C GLU A 88 -43.27 8.57 -22.76
N ASP A 89 -43.06 9.34 -23.84
CA ASP A 89 -41.77 9.47 -24.50
C ASP A 89 -40.83 10.18 -23.52
N LEU A 90 -40.21 9.37 -22.66
CA LEU A 90 -39.38 9.84 -21.53
C LEU A 90 -38.10 10.53 -22.03
N PHE A 91 -37.87 10.49 -23.34
CA PHE A 91 -36.77 11.16 -24.00
C PHE A 91 -37.33 12.12 -25.06
N GLU A 92 -37.63 13.35 -24.64
CA GLU A 92 -37.94 14.45 -25.56
C GLU A 92 -36.73 14.68 -26.47
N GLU A 93 -36.85 14.34 -27.76
CA GLU A 93 -35.83 14.64 -28.77
C GLU A 93 -35.81 16.17 -28.98
N PRO A 94 -34.70 16.87 -28.71
CA PRO A 94 -34.65 18.32 -28.84
C PRO A 94 -34.90 18.71 -30.29
N GLU A 95 -35.75 19.73 -30.51
CA GLU A 95 -35.93 20.32 -31.84
C GLU A 95 -34.55 20.76 -32.39
N PRO A 96 -34.30 20.64 -33.70
CA PRO A 96 -32.99 20.89 -34.30
C PRO A 96 -32.42 22.29 -34.04
N ASP A 97 -33.25 23.25 -33.64
CA ASP A 97 -32.87 24.62 -33.31
C ASP A 97 -32.45 24.83 -31.84
N ASP A 98 -32.69 23.85 -30.95
CA ASP A 98 -32.36 23.89 -29.51
C ASP A 98 -31.08 23.11 -29.15
N ALA A 99 -30.38 22.56 -30.15
CA ALA A 99 -29.10 21.92 -29.93
C ALA A 99 -28.02 22.98 -29.57
N PRO A 100 -27.32 22.87 -28.43
CA PRO A 100 -26.24 23.80 -28.11
C PRO A 100 -25.16 23.68 -29.18
N ALA A 101 -24.81 24.81 -29.81
CA ALA A 101 -23.71 24.87 -30.77
C ALA A 101 -22.43 24.36 -30.09
N HIS A 102 -22.00 23.16 -30.45
CA HIS A 102 -20.70 22.62 -30.06
C HIS A 102 -19.62 23.46 -30.76
N HIS A 103 -19.06 24.42 -30.02
CA HIS A 103 -17.82 25.13 -30.36
C HIS A 103 -16.58 24.31 -30.00
#